data_AF-A0A449BNW4-F1
#
_entry.id   AF-A0A449BNW4-F1
#
_cell.length_a   1.000
_cell.length_b   1.000
_cell.length_c   1.000
_cell.angle_alpha   90.00
_cell.angle_beta   90.00
_cell.angle_gamma   90.00
#
_symmetry.space_group_name_H-M   'P 1'
#
loop_
_entity.id
_entity.type
_entity.pdbx_description
1 polymer ?
#
loop_
_entity_poly.entity_id
_entity_poly.type
_entity_poly.pdbx_seq_one_letter_code
_entity_poly.pdbx_strand_id
1 'polypeptide(L)'
;MNPKLIQMSSSLLLMCLCEAHSNEKKNNNGFMITKSNRFLSELENNEVGVEGYEDQPIYKEQPVYEDQSNYEDQPNHEVFAIRDKNGKPVDKNNLKNNVKIVFSDLDGTLLNDDHKVSKLNIESLAKAQNKGIKVVIATGRPLFSANYLIGEDMKKNNLSLMPGIYLNACTTYGPNGDIIIDNYINKKLIMDIYNFSKENNLVNRMVWYSSKKTYTVEMNEYIDQYLTLEPIIPDIIDEETLKNTKIYKILISLNEENLSSVFKMYQDKFSDQISVSNPIGTYVELFHYNTNKFEGVKKLCKYFDISLNDALAIGDGDNDIEMLQGVGTSIAVQNAPSETKKSAKYVAPSNNDDAVYHALRTFCGI
;
A
#
# COMPACT_ATOMS: atom_id res chain seq x y z
N MET A 1 10.77 -8.48 53.99
CA MET A 1 9.67 -7.80 54.72
C MET A 1 8.74 -7.16 53.71
N ASN A 2 7.49 -7.65 53.68
CA ASN A 2 6.26 -7.15 53.04
C ASN A 2 6.31 -6.12 51.88
N PRO A 3 5.83 -6.48 50.67
CA PRO A 3 5.43 -5.55 49.62
C PRO A 3 3.96 -5.13 49.82
N LYS A 4 3.64 -3.84 49.66
CA LYS A 4 2.25 -3.39 49.57
C LYS A 4 1.81 -3.36 48.11
N LEU A 5 0.94 -4.32 47.78
CA LEU A 5 0.03 -4.27 46.66
C LEU A 5 -0.79 -2.97 46.70
N ILE A 6 -0.92 -2.30 45.55
CA ILE A 6 -2.09 -1.49 45.25
C ILE A 6 -2.71 -2.07 43.98
N GLN A 7 -3.89 -2.63 44.20
CA GLN A 7 -4.81 -3.22 43.25
C GLN A 7 -5.51 -2.08 42.53
N MET A 8 -5.25 -1.88 41.23
CA MET A 8 -6.07 -1.00 40.40
C MET A 8 -7.19 -1.83 39.75
N SER A 9 -8.42 -1.49 40.12
CA SER A 9 -9.65 -2.12 39.64
C SER A 9 -9.94 -1.76 38.18
N SER A 10 -10.33 -2.76 37.41
CA SER A 10 -10.67 -2.76 35.98
C SER A 10 -11.96 -2.03 35.62
N SER A 11 -12.24 -0.88 36.23
CA SER A 11 -13.49 -0.11 36.05
C SER A 11 -13.29 1.37 35.72
N LEU A 12 -12.07 1.80 35.37
CA LEU A 12 -11.77 3.19 34.99
C LEU A 12 -11.22 3.38 33.56
N LEU A 13 -11.36 2.37 32.69
CA LEU A 13 -10.92 2.43 31.29
C LEU A 13 -12.09 2.40 30.27
N LEU A 14 -13.32 2.69 30.72
CA LEU A 14 -14.53 2.63 29.88
C LEU A 14 -15.46 3.85 30.05
N MET A 15 -14.90 5.05 30.26
CA MET A 15 -15.65 6.31 30.29
C MET A 15 -14.90 7.46 29.57
N CYS A 16 -14.36 7.20 28.38
CA CYS A 16 -13.93 8.27 27.45
C CYS A 16 -14.43 8.01 26.01
N LEU A 17 -15.50 7.23 25.86
CA LEU A 17 -16.24 7.02 24.62
C LEU A 17 -17.73 7.21 24.95
N CYS A 18 -18.16 8.46 25.14
CA CYS A 18 -19.54 8.94 25.04
C CYS A 18 -19.62 10.36 25.62
N GLU A 19 -19.25 11.38 24.85
CA GLU A 19 -19.87 12.70 24.98
C GLU A 19 -20.22 13.20 23.57
N ALA A 20 -21.41 12.79 23.13
CA ALA A 20 -22.17 13.48 22.13
C ALA A 20 -22.67 14.79 22.76
N HIS A 21 -22.18 15.94 22.30
CA HIS A 21 -22.85 17.21 22.55
C HIS A 21 -23.52 17.71 21.27
N SER A 22 -24.85 17.66 21.34
CA SER A 22 -25.80 18.37 20.51
C SER A 22 -25.44 19.85 20.39
N ASN A 23 -25.46 20.38 19.17
CA ASN A 23 -25.78 21.77 18.94
C ASN A 23 -26.70 21.86 17.72
N GLU A 24 -27.99 21.98 17.99
CA GLU A 24 -28.99 22.43 17.03
C GLU A 24 -28.65 23.86 16.60
N LYS A 25 -28.41 24.07 15.30
CA LYS A 25 -28.72 25.34 14.64
C LYS A 25 -29.52 25.04 13.38
N LYS A 26 -30.78 25.43 13.43
CA LYS A 26 -31.67 25.61 12.28
C LYS A 26 -30.99 26.47 11.23
N ASN A 27 -30.97 26.01 9.99
CA ASN A 27 -31.16 26.87 8.84
C ASN A 27 -31.85 26.09 7.73
N ASN A 28 -33.01 26.62 7.34
CA ASN A 28 -33.79 26.21 6.18
C ASN A 28 -32.96 26.44 4.91
N ASN A 29 -32.86 25.40 4.07
CA ASN A 29 -33.10 25.50 2.63
C ASN A 29 -33.11 24.09 2.06
N GLY A 30 -34.27 23.69 1.56
CA GLY A 30 -34.50 22.35 1.03
C GLY A 30 -33.85 22.16 -0.33
N PHE A 31 -33.36 20.96 -0.58
CA PHE A 31 -33.42 20.32 -1.89
C PHE A 31 -33.58 18.81 -1.68
N MET A 32 -34.51 18.23 -2.43
CA MET A 32 -34.96 16.86 -2.38
C MET A 32 -33.87 15.87 -2.81
N ILE A 33 -33.66 14.81 -2.02
CA ILE A 33 -33.01 13.59 -2.49
C ILE A 33 -34.04 12.45 -2.37
N THR A 34 -34.58 12.05 -3.51
CA THR A 34 -35.43 10.87 -3.68
C THR A 34 -34.62 9.61 -3.40
N LYS A 35 -34.93 8.91 -2.30
CA LYS A 35 -34.48 7.54 -2.04
C LYS A 35 -35.30 6.56 -2.89
N SER A 36 -34.62 5.88 -3.81
CA SER A 36 -35.14 4.71 -4.51
C SER A 36 -35.12 3.50 -3.58
N ASN A 37 -36.28 3.15 -3.01
CA ASN A 37 -36.54 1.84 -2.44
C ASN A 37 -37.03 0.91 -3.57
N ARG A 38 -36.37 -0.22 -3.78
CA ARG A 38 -37.00 -1.35 -4.48
C ARG A 38 -36.43 -2.70 -4.05
N PHE A 39 -37.37 -3.56 -3.67
CA PHE A 39 -37.33 -5.02 -3.53
C PHE A 39 -36.64 -5.66 -2.32
N LEU A 40 -37.44 -5.82 -1.26
CA LEU A 40 -37.57 -7.10 -0.55
C LEU A 40 -39.06 -7.48 -0.61
N SER A 41 -39.37 -8.65 -1.16
CA SER A 41 -40.67 -9.28 -1.02
C SER A 41 -40.46 -10.75 -0.68
N GLU A 42 -41.19 -11.16 0.37
CA GLU A 42 -41.67 -12.52 0.64
C GLU A 42 -40.64 -13.50 1.20
N LEU A 43 -40.77 -13.79 2.49
CA LEU A 43 -41.44 -15.01 2.95
C LEU A 43 -41.69 -14.90 4.47
N GLU A 44 -42.96 -14.72 4.83
CA GLU A 44 -43.48 -15.04 6.17
C GLU A 44 -43.73 -16.55 6.25
N ASN A 45 -43.34 -17.17 7.36
CA ASN A 45 -44.13 -18.21 8.02
C ASN A 45 -43.69 -18.34 9.48
N ASN A 46 -44.64 -18.11 10.39
CA ASN A 46 -44.57 -18.35 11.82
C ASN A 46 -44.60 -19.86 12.10
N GLU A 47 -43.89 -20.33 13.14
CA GLU A 47 -44.52 -20.76 14.40
C GLU A 47 -43.52 -21.34 15.43
N VAL A 48 -43.97 -21.29 16.67
CA VAL A 48 -43.30 -21.44 17.97
C VAL A 48 -42.94 -22.91 18.31
N GLY A 49 -41.84 -23.12 19.04
CA GLY A 49 -41.56 -24.40 19.73
C GLY A 49 -40.45 -24.27 20.77
N VAL A 50 -40.72 -24.72 21.99
CA VAL A 50 -39.99 -24.52 23.25
C VAL A 50 -39.15 -25.75 23.62
N GLU A 51 -38.01 -25.51 24.29
CA GLU A 51 -37.20 -26.39 25.18
C GLU A 51 -36.39 -27.59 24.63
N GLY A 52 -35.16 -27.72 25.15
CA GLY A 52 -34.32 -28.92 25.10
C GLY A 52 -32.84 -28.66 25.41
N TYR A 53 -32.42 -28.92 26.65
CA TYR A 53 -31.01 -29.06 27.05
C TYR A 53 -30.44 -30.44 26.62
N GLU A 54 -29.10 -30.51 26.59
CA GLU A 54 -28.24 -31.71 26.44
C GLU A 54 -27.95 -32.20 25.01
N ASP A 55 -26.74 -31.90 24.51
CA ASP A 55 -25.66 -32.90 24.39
C ASP A 55 -24.48 -32.33 23.59
N GLN A 56 -23.27 -32.45 24.17
CA GLN A 56 -22.01 -32.23 23.43
C GLN A 56 -21.71 -33.46 22.55
N PRO A 57 -21.25 -33.27 21.30
CA PRO A 57 -20.45 -34.28 20.63
C PRO A 57 -18.98 -33.86 20.57
N ILE A 58 -18.17 -34.75 21.14
CA ILE A 58 -16.75 -34.97 20.89
C ILE A 58 -16.49 -34.92 19.38
N TYR A 59 -15.69 -33.95 18.91
CA TYR A 59 -15.21 -33.95 17.54
C TYR A 59 -13.86 -34.67 17.42
N LYS A 60 -13.95 -35.73 16.61
CA LYS A 60 -12.93 -36.68 16.16
C LYS A 60 -11.68 -36.02 15.59
N GLU A 61 -10.59 -36.78 15.71
CA GLU A 61 -9.28 -36.60 15.09
C GLU A 61 -9.35 -35.98 13.68
N GLN A 62 -8.63 -34.87 13.49
CA GLN A 62 -8.40 -34.27 12.18
C GLN A 62 -7.44 -35.15 11.36
N PRO A 63 -7.65 -35.33 10.05
CA PRO A 63 -6.72 -36.08 9.22
C PRO A 63 -5.41 -35.30 9.09
N VAL A 64 -4.31 -36.01 9.32
CA VAL A 64 -2.96 -35.59 8.93
C VAL A 64 -2.96 -35.42 7.41
N TYR A 65 -2.76 -34.19 6.93
CA TYR A 65 -2.55 -33.94 5.51
C TYR A 65 -1.20 -34.52 5.10
N GLU A 66 -1.23 -35.56 4.28
CA GLU A 66 -0.05 -36.05 3.57
C GLU A 66 0.50 -34.96 2.66
N ASP A 67 1.82 -34.86 2.68
CA ASP A 67 2.67 -33.98 1.88
C ASP A 67 2.38 -34.18 0.38
N GLN A 68 1.70 -33.21 -0.25
CA GLN A 68 1.43 -33.23 -1.69
C GLN A 68 2.64 -32.69 -2.46
N SER A 69 3.69 -33.50 -2.54
CA SER A 69 4.89 -33.25 -3.33
C SER A 69 4.73 -33.52 -4.84
N ASN A 70 3.51 -33.64 -5.39
CA ASN A 70 3.26 -34.07 -6.77
C ASN A 70 2.44 -33.05 -7.59
N TYR A 71 2.90 -31.80 -7.65
CA TYR A 71 2.38 -30.76 -8.56
C TYR A 71 3.33 -30.44 -9.72
N GLU A 72 4.35 -31.26 -9.98
CA GLU A 72 5.36 -30.99 -11.01
C GLU A 72 4.93 -31.36 -12.44
N ASP A 73 3.90 -32.20 -12.62
CA ASP A 73 3.51 -32.74 -13.93
C ASP A 73 2.12 -32.27 -14.44
N GLN A 74 1.81 -30.98 -14.36
CA GLN A 74 0.64 -30.42 -15.07
C GLN A 74 1.06 -29.53 -16.26
N PRO A 75 0.37 -29.65 -17.42
CA PRO A 75 0.74 -28.97 -18.67
C PRO A 75 0.67 -27.42 -18.62
N ASN A 76 0.17 -26.85 -17.53
CA ASN A 76 0.09 -25.39 -17.32
C ASN A 76 1.33 -24.79 -16.63
N HIS A 77 2.33 -25.59 -16.25
CA HIS A 77 3.52 -25.09 -15.53
C HIS A 77 4.40 -24.17 -16.39
N GLU A 78 4.42 -24.36 -17.71
CA GLU A 78 5.16 -23.47 -18.62
C GLU A 78 4.53 -22.07 -18.78
N VAL A 79 3.22 -21.96 -18.60
CA VAL A 79 2.48 -20.70 -18.85
C VAL A 79 2.82 -19.67 -17.78
N PHE A 80 2.96 -20.11 -16.53
CA PHE A 80 3.24 -19.24 -15.38
C PHE A 80 4.68 -19.33 -14.87
N ALA A 81 5.59 -19.86 -15.69
CA ALA A 81 7.00 -19.92 -15.37
C ALA A 81 7.62 -18.52 -15.36
N ILE A 82 8.47 -18.26 -14.37
CA ILE A 82 9.34 -17.09 -14.38
C ILE A 82 10.41 -17.28 -15.45
N ARG A 83 10.67 -16.23 -16.22
CA ARG A 83 11.58 -16.27 -17.36
C ARG A 83 12.76 -15.32 -17.19
N ASP A 84 13.92 -15.73 -17.70
CA ASP A 84 15.09 -14.86 -17.81
C ASP A 84 14.91 -13.82 -18.94
N LYS A 85 15.92 -12.95 -19.12
CA LYS A 85 15.91 -11.94 -20.19
C LYS A 85 15.85 -12.51 -21.61
N ASN A 86 16.14 -13.79 -21.79
CA ASN A 86 16.06 -14.50 -23.07
C ASN A 86 14.73 -15.24 -23.25
N GLY A 87 13.79 -15.10 -22.30
CA GLY A 87 12.50 -15.78 -22.31
C GLY A 87 12.55 -17.24 -21.86
N LYS A 88 13.70 -17.73 -21.37
CA LYS A 88 13.83 -19.12 -20.91
C LYS A 88 13.31 -19.26 -19.49
N PRO A 89 12.53 -20.31 -19.18
CA PRO A 89 12.13 -20.62 -17.80
C PRO A 89 13.34 -20.70 -16.87
N VAL A 90 13.21 -20.15 -15.67
CA VAL A 90 14.24 -20.20 -14.63
C VAL A 90 14.36 -21.62 -14.10
N ASP A 91 15.56 -22.21 -14.19
CA ASP A 91 15.89 -23.47 -13.53
C ASP A 91 16.27 -23.20 -12.06
N LYS A 92 15.42 -23.68 -11.14
CA LYS A 92 15.59 -23.49 -9.71
C LYS A 92 16.89 -24.10 -9.17
N ASN A 93 17.40 -25.15 -9.80
CA ASN A 93 18.63 -25.82 -9.37
C ASN A 93 19.88 -24.97 -9.62
N ASN A 94 19.79 -23.95 -10.48
CA ASN A 94 20.91 -23.07 -10.83
C ASN A 94 20.90 -21.74 -10.06
N LEU A 95 19.95 -21.55 -9.13
CA LEU A 95 19.86 -20.34 -8.32
C LEU A 95 20.99 -20.30 -7.28
N LYS A 96 21.83 -19.26 -7.36
CA LYS A 96 23.00 -19.08 -6.49
C LYS A 96 22.71 -18.25 -5.23
N ASN A 97 21.63 -17.48 -5.23
CA ASN A 97 21.33 -16.51 -4.17
C ASN A 97 20.31 -17.09 -3.19
N ASN A 98 20.57 -16.91 -1.89
CA ASN A 98 19.63 -17.28 -0.84
C ASN A 98 18.83 -16.05 -0.43
N VAL A 99 17.57 -15.95 -0.88
CA VAL A 99 16.70 -14.80 -0.58
C VAL A 99 16.35 -14.77 0.90
N LYS A 100 16.67 -13.65 1.57
CA LYS A 100 16.39 -13.41 3.00
C LYS A 100 15.36 -12.31 3.23
N ILE A 101 15.11 -11.47 2.23
CA ILE A 101 14.14 -10.38 2.27
C ILE A 101 13.51 -10.18 0.90
N VAL A 102 12.21 -9.93 0.89
CA VAL A 102 11.40 -9.68 -0.30
C VAL A 102 10.77 -8.30 -0.17
N PHE A 103 10.98 -7.48 -1.18
CA PHE A 103 10.32 -6.20 -1.38
C PHE A 103 9.31 -6.36 -2.52
N SER A 104 8.04 -6.21 -2.23
CA SER A 104 6.98 -6.23 -3.25
C SER A 104 6.39 -4.84 -3.38
N ASP A 105 6.30 -4.37 -4.61
CA ASP A 105 5.33 -3.33 -4.93
C ASP A 105 3.89 -3.83 -4.68
N LEU A 106 2.95 -2.88 -4.59
CA LEU A 106 1.55 -3.10 -4.28
C LEU A 106 0.67 -3.09 -5.54
N ASP A 107 0.35 -1.91 -6.07
CA ASP A 107 -0.59 -1.73 -7.18
C ASP A 107 0.03 -2.19 -8.50
N GLY A 108 -0.62 -3.09 -9.23
CA GLY A 108 -0.06 -3.62 -10.49
C GLY A 108 1.01 -4.69 -10.28
N THR A 109 1.33 -5.05 -9.03
CA THR A 109 2.28 -6.13 -8.69
C THR A 109 1.67 -7.18 -7.76
N LEU A 110 1.39 -6.80 -6.50
CA LEU A 110 0.77 -7.69 -5.50
C LEU A 110 -0.76 -7.71 -5.65
N LEU A 111 -1.34 -6.54 -5.96
CA LEU A 111 -2.76 -6.36 -6.24
C LEU A 111 -3.07 -6.66 -7.70
N ASN A 112 -4.17 -7.37 -7.92
CA ASN A 112 -4.77 -7.54 -9.23
C ASN A 112 -5.50 -6.26 -9.69
N ASP A 113 -6.09 -6.29 -10.89
CA ASP A 113 -6.76 -5.13 -11.48
C ASP A 113 -8.04 -4.70 -10.71
N ASP A 114 -8.58 -5.58 -9.85
CA ASP A 114 -9.67 -5.26 -8.92
C ASP A 114 -9.18 -4.63 -7.61
N HIS A 115 -7.89 -4.27 -7.52
CA HIS A 115 -7.21 -3.77 -6.30
C HIS A 115 -7.31 -4.74 -5.11
N LYS A 116 -7.30 -6.05 -5.37
CA LYS A 116 -7.35 -7.10 -4.35
C LYS A 116 -6.07 -7.93 -4.36
N VAL A 117 -5.65 -8.35 -3.17
CA VAL A 117 -4.62 -9.38 -3.05
C VAL A 117 -5.26 -10.75 -3.23
N SER A 118 -4.67 -11.59 -4.09
CA SER A 118 -5.15 -12.95 -4.28
C SER A 118 -4.81 -13.83 -3.07
N LYS A 119 -5.57 -14.93 -2.92
CA LYS A 119 -5.31 -15.93 -1.87
C LYS A 119 -3.91 -16.54 -2.01
N LEU A 120 -3.49 -16.87 -3.25
CA LEU A 120 -2.17 -17.47 -3.48
C LEU A 120 -1.04 -16.50 -3.13
N ASN A 121 -1.16 -15.22 -3.53
CA ASN A 121 -0.17 -14.21 -3.18
C ASN A 121 -0.05 -14.03 -1.65
N ILE A 122 -1.15 -13.82 -0.94
CA ILE A 122 -1.08 -13.56 0.52
C ILE A 122 -0.60 -14.78 1.31
N GLU A 123 -1.03 -15.99 0.96
CA GLU A 123 -0.58 -17.22 1.62
C GLU A 123 0.91 -17.49 1.36
N SER A 124 1.39 -17.17 0.16
CA SER A 124 2.81 -17.33 -0.18
C SER A 124 3.71 -16.37 0.61
N LEU A 125 3.27 -15.13 0.83
CA LEU A 125 3.96 -14.18 1.70
C LEU A 125 4.00 -14.68 3.15
N ALA A 126 2.90 -15.22 3.66
CA ALA A 126 2.85 -15.81 5.01
C ALA A 126 3.80 -17.00 5.15
N LYS A 127 3.84 -17.89 4.15
CA LYS A 127 4.81 -18.99 4.11
C LYS A 127 6.26 -18.48 4.06
N ALA A 128 6.52 -17.39 3.33
CA ALA A 128 7.86 -16.78 3.27
C ALA A 128 8.30 -16.30 4.65
N GLN A 129 7.41 -15.57 5.32
CA GLN A 129 7.63 -15.09 6.68
C GLN A 129 7.90 -16.25 7.65
N ASN A 130 7.14 -17.34 7.57
CA ASN A 130 7.32 -18.52 8.42
C ASN A 130 8.66 -19.25 8.17
N LYS A 131 9.25 -19.12 6.98
CA LYS A 131 10.61 -19.57 6.68
C LYS A 131 11.71 -18.61 7.14
N GLY A 132 11.34 -17.49 7.77
CA GLY A 132 12.28 -16.47 8.24
C GLY A 132 12.64 -15.41 7.21
N ILE A 133 12.03 -15.44 6.02
CA ILE A 133 12.23 -14.42 4.98
C ILE A 133 11.43 -13.18 5.38
N LYS A 134 12.09 -12.02 5.40
CA LYS A 134 11.42 -10.75 5.69
C LYS A 134 10.54 -10.35 4.51
N VAL A 135 9.28 -10.02 4.77
CA VAL A 135 8.34 -9.52 3.76
C VAL A 135 8.15 -8.02 3.98
N VAL A 136 8.33 -7.23 2.91
CA VAL A 136 8.26 -5.77 2.96
C VAL A 136 7.43 -5.27 1.79
N ILE A 137 6.41 -4.45 2.08
CA ILE A 137 5.68 -3.70 1.05
C ILE A 137 6.47 -2.43 0.70
N ALA A 138 6.64 -2.16 -0.59
CA ALA A 138 7.32 -0.98 -1.11
C ALA A 138 6.43 -0.23 -2.12
N THR A 139 5.75 0.82 -1.67
CA THR A 139 4.68 1.45 -2.46
C THR A 139 4.80 2.98 -2.52
N GLY A 140 4.21 3.56 -3.57
CA GLY A 140 3.96 5.00 -3.67
C GLY A 140 2.84 5.48 -2.75
N ARG A 141 1.99 4.58 -2.25
CA ARG A 141 0.92 4.91 -1.29
C ARG A 141 1.48 5.28 0.09
N PRO A 142 0.80 6.14 0.85
CA PRO A 142 1.05 6.26 2.28
C PRO A 142 0.58 5.02 3.05
N LEU A 143 1.14 4.78 4.23
CA LEU A 143 0.82 3.62 5.07
C LEU A 143 -0.68 3.46 5.33
N PHE A 144 -1.39 4.55 5.64
CA PHE A 144 -2.83 4.47 5.93
C PHE A 144 -3.65 4.03 4.70
N SER A 145 -3.21 4.39 3.49
CA SER A 145 -3.84 4.00 2.22
C SER A 145 -3.56 2.53 1.90
N ALA A 146 -2.31 2.08 2.07
CA ALA A 146 -1.97 0.66 1.96
C ALA A 146 -2.72 -0.19 3.00
N ASN A 147 -2.86 0.29 4.24
CA ASN A 147 -3.60 -0.39 5.29
C ASN A 147 -5.11 -0.47 5.00
N TYR A 148 -5.69 0.57 4.39
CA TYR A 148 -7.08 0.54 3.95
C TYR A 148 -7.31 -0.57 2.90
N LEU A 149 -6.36 -0.77 1.98
CA LEU A 149 -6.48 -1.77 0.91
C LEU A 149 -6.22 -3.21 1.37
N ILE A 150 -5.12 -3.45 2.08
CA ILE A 150 -4.67 -4.82 2.38
C ILE A 150 -4.50 -5.13 3.87
N GLY A 151 -4.78 -4.18 4.76
CA GLY A 151 -4.51 -4.34 6.20
C GLY A 151 -5.24 -5.54 6.82
N GLU A 152 -6.50 -5.75 6.45
CA GLU A 152 -7.29 -6.90 6.92
C GLU A 152 -6.77 -8.23 6.38
N ASP A 153 -6.37 -8.30 5.10
CA ASP A 153 -5.82 -9.52 4.51
C ASP A 153 -4.46 -9.87 5.10
N MET A 154 -3.60 -8.87 5.32
CA MET A 154 -2.32 -9.04 6.02
C MET A 154 -2.54 -9.57 7.43
N LYS A 155 -3.44 -8.95 8.21
CA LYS A 155 -3.74 -9.35 9.59
C LYS A 155 -4.29 -10.77 9.69
N LYS A 156 -5.22 -11.16 8.81
CA LYS A 156 -5.79 -12.52 8.78
C LYS A 156 -4.75 -13.60 8.51
N ASN A 157 -3.67 -13.26 7.80
CA ASN A 157 -2.58 -14.17 7.46
C ASN A 157 -1.35 -14.00 8.37
N ASN A 158 -1.50 -13.33 9.52
CA ASN A 158 -0.42 -13.06 10.47
C ASN A 158 0.79 -12.34 9.85
N LEU A 159 0.53 -11.50 8.86
CA LEU A 159 1.50 -10.61 8.22
C LEU A 159 1.36 -9.20 8.80
N SER A 160 2.43 -8.43 8.65
CA SER A 160 2.50 -7.04 9.09
C SER A 160 2.84 -6.14 7.92
N LEU A 161 2.29 -4.92 7.93
CA LEU A 161 2.75 -3.84 7.05
C LEU A 161 4.11 -3.26 7.52
N MET A 162 4.55 -3.61 8.73
CA MET A 162 5.85 -3.21 9.29
C MET A 162 6.82 -4.40 9.27
N PRO A 163 8.07 -4.24 8.80
CA PRO A 163 8.64 -3.04 8.17
C PRO A 163 7.99 -2.74 6.80
N GLY A 164 8.08 -1.49 6.34
CA GLY A 164 7.48 -1.07 5.07
C GLY A 164 8.06 0.24 4.52
N ILE A 165 8.02 0.38 3.19
CA ILE A 165 8.47 1.55 2.44
C ILE A 165 7.25 2.21 1.80
N TYR A 166 7.01 3.48 2.12
CA TYR A 166 5.80 4.21 1.72
C TYR A 166 6.14 5.57 1.11
N LEU A 167 5.21 6.10 0.31
CA LEU A 167 5.41 7.37 -0.41
C LEU A 167 6.74 7.36 -1.18
N ASN A 168 7.03 6.26 -1.89
CA ASN A 168 8.30 6.05 -2.62
C ASN A 168 9.55 6.28 -1.75
N ALA A 169 9.51 5.80 -0.51
CA ALA A 169 10.52 5.98 0.53
C ALA A 169 10.69 7.40 1.07
N CYS A 170 9.73 8.32 0.87
CA CYS A 170 9.65 9.51 1.72
C CYS A 170 9.49 9.11 3.19
N THR A 171 8.81 7.99 3.44
CA THR A 171 8.78 7.34 4.75
C THR A 171 9.18 5.87 4.65
N THR A 172 9.96 5.39 5.61
CA THR A 172 10.27 3.96 5.75
C THR A 172 10.24 3.60 7.22
N TYR A 173 9.56 2.52 7.56
CA TYR A 173 9.38 2.07 8.93
C TYR A 173 10.07 0.73 9.18
N GLY A 174 10.66 0.59 10.36
CA GLY A 174 11.19 -0.68 10.87
C GLY A 174 10.09 -1.62 11.38
N PRO A 175 10.45 -2.84 11.82
CA PRO A 175 9.50 -3.86 12.30
C PRO A 175 8.56 -3.40 13.40
N ASN A 176 9.03 -2.48 14.25
CA ASN A 176 8.30 -2.02 15.43
C ASN A 176 7.57 -0.70 15.20
N GLY A 177 7.52 -0.22 13.95
CA GLY A 177 6.95 1.08 13.59
C GLY A 177 7.87 2.27 13.85
N ASP A 178 9.13 2.02 14.21
CA ASP A 178 10.17 3.05 14.28
C ASP A 178 10.44 3.64 12.88
N ILE A 179 10.72 4.94 12.80
CA ILE A 179 10.93 5.62 11.52
C ILE A 179 12.41 5.55 11.14
N ILE A 180 12.69 4.92 10.00
CA ILE A 180 14.04 4.75 9.42
C ILE A 180 14.34 5.85 8.39
N ILE A 181 13.33 6.28 7.62
CA ILE A 181 13.40 7.44 6.72
C ILE A 181 12.20 8.35 7.02
N ASP A 182 12.45 9.66 7.20
CA ASP A 182 11.44 10.70 7.47
C ASP A 182 11.69 11.95 6.59
N ASN A 183 11.61 11.80 5.27
CA ASN A 183 11.89 12.87 4.32
C ASN A 183 10.63 13.67 4.00
N TYR A 184 10.31 14.66 4.86
CA TYR A 184 9.22 15.61 4.61
C TYR A 184 9.75 16.90 3.95
N ILE A 185 8.87 17.58 3.21
CA ILE A 185 9.15 18.85 2.55
C ILE A 185 9.28 19.93 3.62
N ASN A 186 10.34 20.75 3.54
CA ASN A 186 10.57 21.76 4.57
C ASN A 186 9.42 22.79 4.60
N LYS A 187 9.15 23.33 5.80
CA LYS A 187 8.03 24.26 6.02
C LYS A 187 8.08 25.48 5.11
N LYS A 188 9.27 26.02 4.84
CA LYS A 188 9.44 27.20 3.98
C LYS A 188 8.99 26.89 2.55
N LEU A 189 9.45 25.77 1.99
CA LEU A 189 9.13 25.33 0.64
C LEU A 189 7.67 24.94 0.50
N ILE A 190 7.04 24.36 1.54
CA ILE A 190 5.59 24.17 1.57
C ILE A 190 4.86 25.50 1.38
N MET A 191 5.27 26.55 2.09
CA MET A 191 4.65 27.87 1.94
C MET A 191 5.00 28.54 0.61
N ASP A 192 6.22 28.36 0.09
CA ASP A 192 6.61 28.87 -1.22
C ASP A 192 5.76 28.22 -2.33
N ILE A 193 5.53 26.90 -2.25
CA ILE A 193 4.65 26.17 -3.16
C ILE A 193 3.20 26.63 -2.98
N TYR A 194 2.68 26.67 -1.75
CA TYR A 194 1.30 27.11 -1.49
C TYR A 194 1.02 28.50 -2.07
N ASN A 195 1.90 29.47 -1.82
CA ASN A 195 1.74 30.84 -2.32
C ASN A 195 1.82 30.89 -3.85
N PHE A 196 2.78 30.19 -4.44
CA PHE A 196 2.89 30.09 -5.90
C PHE A 196 1.65 29.44 -6.53
N SER A 197 1.13 28.37 -5.95
CA SER A 197 -0.09 27.72 -6.39
C SER A 197 -1.32 28.61 -6.24
N LYS A 198 -1.38 29.43 -5.17
CA LYS A 198 -2.45 30.40 -4.95
C LYS A 198 -2.43 31.52 -5.99
N GLU A 199 -1.25 32.09 -6.27
CA GLU A 199 -1.05 33.11 -7.32
C GLU A 199 -1.46 32.61 -8.71
N ASN A 200 -1.33 31.31 -8.96
CA ASN A 200 -1.68 30.67 -10.24
C ASN A 200 -3.05 29.99 -10.25
N ASN A 201 -3.90 30.18 -9.22
CA ASN A 201 -5.24 29.56 -9.11
C ASN A 201 -5.23 28.02 -9.17
N LEU A 202 -4.22 27.39 -8.57
CA LEU A 202 -4.04 25.94 -8.51
C LEU A 202 -4.17 25.37 -7.09
N VAL A 203 -4.15 26.20 -6.04
CA VAL A 203 -4.12 25.73 -4.64
C VAL A 203 -5.31 24.84 -4.28
N ASN A 204 -6.48 25.08 -4.87
CA ASN A 204 -7.68 24.28 -4.66
C ASN A 204 -7.69 22.95 -5.43
N ARG A 205 -6.67 22.70 -6.27
CA ARG A 205 -6.50 21.45 -7.01
C ARG A 205 -5.49 20.51 -6.34
N MET A 206 -5.01 20.86 -5.16
CA MET A 206 -3.88 20.19 -4.51
C MET A 206 -4.32 19.28 -3.38
N VAL A 207 -3.73 18.09 -3.33
CA VAL A 207 -3.81 17.16 -2.22
C VAL A 207 -2.44 17.09 -1.54
N TRP A 208 -2.40 17.37 -0.24
CA TRP A 208 -1.19 17.43 0.57
C TRP A 208 -1.11 16.17 1.44
N TYR A 209 -0.04 15.40 1.31
CA TYR A 209 0.10 14.09 1.95
C TYR A 209 0.94 14.21 3.21
N SER A 210 0.35 13.88 4.35
CA SER A 210 1.10 13.56 5.58
C SER A 210 1.29 12.05 5.72
N SER A 211 1.97 11.63 6.79
CA SER A 211 2.12 10.22 7.12
C SER A 211 0.83 9.55 7.61
N LYS A 212 -0.20 10.33 8.01
CA LYS A 212 -1.43 9.81 8.62
C LYS A 212 -2.69 10.08 7.81
N LYS A 213 -2.71 11.16 7.04
CA LYS A 213 -3.88 11.65 6.31
C LYS A 213 -3.45 12.45 5.08
N THR A 214 -4.38 12.62 4.16
CA THR A 214 -4.33 13.63 3.09
C THR A 214 -5.13 14.87 3.48
N TYR A 215 -4.78 15.99 2.88
CA TYR A 215 -5.42 17.28 3.12
C TYR A 215 -5.71 18.04 1.83
N THR A 216 -6.74 18.87 1.83
CA THR A 216 -7.06 19.83 0.76
C THR A 216 -7.51 21.15 1.39
N VAL A 217 -7.59 22.23 0.60
CA VAL A 217 -8.14 23.52 1.05
C VAL A 217 -9.66 23.60 0.85
N GLU A 218 -10.20 22.83 -0.09
CA GLU A 218 -11.64 22.70 -0.33
C GLU A 218 -11.95 21.40 -1.11
N MET A 219 -13.22 20.99 -1.11
CA MET A 219 -13.72 19.94 -2.01
C MET A 219 -14.23 20.57 -3.30
N ASN A 220 -13.88 19.97 -4.44
CA ASN A 220 -14.32 20.37 -5.78
C ASN A 220 -14.11 19.21 -6.77
N GLU A 221 -14.45 19.43 -8.04
CA GLU A 221 -14.37 18.42 -9.11
C GLU A 221 -12.97 17.80 -9.27
N TYR A 222 -11.90 18.55 -9.03
CA TYR A 222 -10.51 18.05 -9.14
C TYR A 222 -10.17 17.07 -8.02
N ILE A 223 -10.69 17.35 -6.82
CA ILE A 223 -10.53 16.47 -5.66
C ILE A 223 -11.44 15.26 -5.80
N ASP A 224 -12.66 15.42 -6.31
CA ASP A 224 -13.58 14.30 -6.61
C ASP A 224 -12.97 13.35 -7.64
N GLN A 225 -12.30 13.88 -8.66
CA GLN A 225 -11.55 13.08 -9.63
C GLN A 225 -10.39 12.32 -8.96
N TYR A 226 -9.64 12.99 -8.08
CA TYR A 226 -8.57 12.34 -7.30
C TYR A 226 -9.09 11.17 -6.46
N LEU A 227 -10.30 11.27 -5.89
CA LEU A 227 -10.89 10.19 -5.09
C LEU A 227 -11.15 8.90 -5.86
N THR A 228 -11.17 8.96 -7.20
CA THR A 228 -11.22 7.76 -8.05
C THR A 228 -9.90 6.98 -8.05
N LEU A 229 -8.77 7.66 -7.80
CA LEU A 229 -7.45 7.02 -7.65
C LEU A 229 -7.19 6.57 -6.21
N GLU A 230 -7.52 7.44 -5.25
CA GLU A 230 -7.36 7.16 -3.82
C GLU A 230 -8.68 7.44 -3.10
N PRO A 231 -9.46 6.39 -2.77
CA PRO A 231 -10.80 6.53 -2.19
C PRO A 231 -10.74 6.87 -0.69
N ILE A 232 -9.92 7.85 -0.32
CA ILE A 232 -9.74 8.36 1.03
C ILE A 232 -9.97 9.86 1.00
N ILE A 233 -11.06 10.28 1.64
CA ILE A 233 -11.48 11.68 1.69
C ILE A 233 -10.40 12.50 2.42
N PRO A 234 -9.81 13.53 1.78
CA PRO A 234 -8.86 14.40 2.45
C PRO A 234 -9.55 15.31 3.47
N ASP A 235 -8.87 15.60 4.57
CA ASP A 235 -9.35 16.58 5.54
C ASP A 235 -9.21 18.00 4.95
N ILE A 236 -10.25 18.83 5.09
CA ILE A 236 -10.19 20.25 4.70
C ILE A 236 -9.43 21.02 5.77
N ILE A 237 -8.38 21.75 5.38
CA ILE A 237 -7.55 22.54 6.29
C ILE A 237 -7.31 23.97 5.78
N ASP A 238 -7.05 24.88 6.71
CA ASP A 238 -6.62 26.24 6.41
C ASP A 238 -5.10 26.36 6.22
N GLU A 239 -4.66 27.55 5.82
CA GLU A 239 -3.25 27.88 5.56
C GLU A 239 -2.38 27.67 6.82
N GLU A 240 -2.85 28.08 8.00
CA GLU A 240 -2.06 27.99 9.24
C GLU A 240 -1.92 26.53 9.70
N THR A 241 -2.94 25.70 9.50
CA THR A 241 -2.88 24.26 9.76
C THR A 241 -1.92 23.59 8.78
N LEU A 242 -2.01 23.90 7.48
CA LEU A 242 -1.10 23.34 6.46
C LEU A 242 0.36 23.67 6.78
N LYS A 243 0.63 24.93 7.13
CA LYS A 243 1.95 25.46 7.51
C LYS A 243 2.59 24.74 8.71
N ASN A 244 1.79 24.12 9.56
CA ASN A 244 2.25 23.38 10.75
C ASN A 244 2.12 21.86 10.60
N THR A 245 1.74 21.38 9.41
CA THR A 245 1.62 19.95 9.10
C THR A 245 2.88 19.44 8.41
N LYS A 246 3.37 18.26 8.81
CA LYS A 246 4.43 17.56 8.08
C LYS A 246 3.87 16.97 6.78
N ILE A 247 4.29 17.54 5.65
CA ILE A 247 3.89 17.09 4.30
C ILE A 247 5.08 16.42 3.61
N TYR A 248 4.84 15.25 3.02
CA TYR A 248 5.85 14.43 2.35
C TYR A 248 5.74 14.48 0.84
N LYS A 249 4.50 14.63 0.35
CA LYS A 249 4.16 14.66 -1.07
C LYS A 249 3.02 15.65 -1.28
N ILE A 250 3.02 16.29 -2.44
CA ILE A 250 1.92 17.12 -2.91
C ILE A 250 1.52 16.59 -4.27
N LEU A 251 0.22 16.42 -4.50
CA LEU A 251 -0.33 16.03 -5.79
C LEU A 251 -1.21 17.17 -6.29
N ILE A 252 -1.06 17.54 -7.55
CA ILE A 252 -1.86 18.55 -8.24
C ILE A 252 -2.70 17.84 -9.29
N SER A 253 -4.02 17.93 -9.14
CA SER A 253 -4.99 17.36 -10.09
C SER A 253 -5.26 18.37 -11.20
N LEU A 254 -4.96 17.99 -12.44
CA LEU A 254 -5.01 18.85 -13.62
C LEU A 254 -5.93 18.26 -14.70
N ASN A 255 -6.08 19.00 -15.80
CA ASN A 255 -6.77 18.55 -17.00
C ASN A 255 -5.75 18.40 -18.13
N GLU A 256 -6.10 17.67 -19.19
CA GLU A 256 -5.19 17.48 -20.33
C GLU A 256 -4.72 18.81 -20.94
N GLU A 257 -5.62 19.80 -21.00
CA GLU A 257 -5.35 21.12 -21.57
C GLU A 257 -4.26 21.91 -20.83
N ASN A 258 -4.14 21.75 -19.51
CA ASN A 258 -3.21 22.53 -18.69
C ASN A 258 -2.06 21.69 -18.10
N LEU A 259 -2.07 20.37 -18.26
CA LEU A 259 -1.03 19.47 -17.75
C LEU A 259 0.37 19.92 -18.18
N SER A 260 0.60 20.07 -19.48
CA SER A 260 1.94 20.37 -20.01
C SER A 260 2.47 21.73 -19.54
N SER A 261 1.62 22.75 -19.54
CA SER A 261 2.00 24.11 -19.14
C SER A 261 2.25 24.21 -17.64
N VAL A 262 1.38 23.63 -16.82
CA VAL A 262 1.54 23.62 -15.36
C VAL A 262 2.75 22.76 -14.97
N PHE A 263 2.92 21.58 -15.55
CA PHE A 263 4.08 20.73 -15.27
C PHE A 263 5.40 21.48 -15.52
N LYS A 264 5.54 22.11 -16.70
CA LYS A 264 6.70 22.93 -17.03
C LYS A 264 6.88 24.12 -16.06
N MET A 265 5.79 24.80 -15.72
CA MET A 265 5.82 25.93 -14.78
C MET A 265 6.34 25.54 -13.39
N TYR A 266 5.93 24.37 -12.87
CA TYR A 266 6.45 23.87 -11.59
C TYR A 266 7.88 23.37 -11.72
N GLN A 267 8.24 22.75 -12.85
CA GLN A 267 9.62 22.34 -13.12
C GLN A 267 10.56 23.55 -13.12
N ASP A 268 10.24 24.59 -13.90
CA ASP A 268 11.03 25.81 -14.02
C ASP A 268 11.18 26.54 -12.66
N LYS A 269 10.17 26.44 -11.79
CA LYS A 269 10.15 27.14 -10.49
C LYS A 269 10.84 26.36 -9.36
N PHE A 270 10.69 25.03 -9.31
CA PHE A 270 10.99 24.26 -8.12
C PHE A 270 11.94 23.07 -8.31
N SER A 271 12.35 22.70 -9.54
CA SER A 271 13.18 21.50 -9.77
C SER A 271 14.54 21.52 -9.05
N ASP A 272 15.07 22.71 -8.74
CA ASP A 272 16.30 22.85 -7.96
C ASP A 272 16.14 22.51 -6.46
N GLN A 273 14.90 22.39 -5.98
CA GLN A 273 14.55 22.24 -4.56
C GLN A 273 13.76 20.96 -4.26
N ILE A 274 12.99 20.45 -5.22
CA ILE A 274 12.09 19.30 -5.06
C ILE A 274 11.93 18.56 -6.39
N SER A 275 11.65 17.25 -6.33
CA SER A 275 11.25 16.52 -7.54
C SER A 275 9.88 16.99 -8.00
N VAL A 276 9.74 17.18 -9.31
CA VAL A 276 8.46 17.46 -9.98
C VAL A 276 8.29 16.40 -11.05
N SER A 277 7.29 15.53 -10.92
CA SER A 277 7.01 14.45 -11.87
C SER A 277 5.54 14.40 -12.26
N ASN A 278 5.23 13.68 -13.33
CA ASN A 278 3.86 13.37 -13.77
C ASN A 278 3.79 11.86 -14.02
N PRO A 279 3.59 11.04 -12.97
CA PRO A 279 3.70 9.60 -13.10
C PRO A 279 2.46 8.97 -13.76
N ILE A 280 1.28 9.60 -13.63
CA ILE A 280 0.04 9.06 -14.17
C ILE A 280 -0.92 10.17 -14.57
N GLY A 281 -1.58 9.98 -15.73
CA GLY A 281 -2.66 10.81 -16.22
C GLY A 281 -2.37 12.31 -16.11
N THR A 282 -3.32 13.03 -15.53
CA THR A 282 -3.26 14.48 -15.34
C THR A 282 -2.78 14.88 -13.95
N TYR A 283 -1.97 14.05 -13.28
CA TYR A 283 -1.50 14.30 -11.92
C TYR A 283 -0.03 14.68 -11.90
N VAL A 284 0.28 15.85 -11.34
CA VAL A 284 1.65 16.28 -11.09
C VAL A 284 1.97 16.05 -9.62
N GLU A 285 3.11 15.40 -9.35
CA GLU A 285 3.57 15.10 -8.00
C GLU A 285 4.82 15.91 -7.64
N LEU A 286 4.84 16.42 -6.42
CA LEU A 286 5.99 17.07 -5.81
C LEU A 286 6.40 16.31 -4.56
N PHE A 287 7.67 15.90 -4.49
CA PHE A 287 8.21 15.12 -3.37
C PHE A 287 9.74 15.26 -3.29
N HIS A 288 10.34 14.83 -2.18
CA HIS A 288 11.76 15.03 -1.93
C HIS A 288 12.67 14.38 -3.02
N TYR A 289 13.74 15.06 -3.43
CA TYR A 289 14.62 14.62 -4.54
C TYR A 289 15.34 13.28 -4.27
N ASN A 290 15.74 13.04 -3.03
CA ASN A 290 16.42 11.82 -2.61
C ASN A 290 15.48 10.67 -2.20
N THR A 291 14.30 10.53 -2.81
CA THR A 291 13.37 9.44 -2.45
C THR A 291 12.96 8.63 -3.66
N ASN A 292 13.40 7.37 -3.67
CA ASN A 292 12.87 6.29 -4.48
C ASN A 292 12.79 5.04 -3.60
N LYS A 293 12.05 4.01 -4.04
CA LYS A 293 11.87 2.77 -3.26
C LYS A 293 13.20 2.10 -2.90
N PHE A 294 14.23 2.23 -3.75
CA PHE A 294 15.55 1.62 -3.50
C PHE A 294 16.29 2.24 -2.32
N GLU A 295 16.10 3.52 -2.01
CA GLU A 295 16.64 4.11 -0.77
C GLU A 295 16.07 3.41 0.48
N GLY A 296 14.77 3.12 0.48
CA GLY A 296 14.11 2.32 1.53
C GLY A 296 14.66 0.90 1.61
N VAL A 297 14.84 0.24 0.46
CA VAL A 297 15.43 -1.11 0.35
C VAL A 297 16.82 -1.13 0.99
N LYS A 298 17.70 -0.21 0.63
CA LYS A 298 19.06 -0.12 1.19
C LYS A 298 19.04 0.05 2.71
N LYS A 299 18.16 0.91 3.23
CA LYS A 299 18.06 1.18 4.67
C LYS A 299 17.54 -0.02 5.44
N LEU A 300 16.52 -0.73 4.93
CA LEU A 300 15.99 -1.93 5.57
C LEU A 300 16.95 -3.12 5.47
N CYS A 301 17.59 -3.34 4.33
CA CYS A 301 18.65 -4.34 4.20
C CYS A 301 19.78 -4.09 5.20
N LYS A 302 20.24 -2.84 5.34
CA LYS A 302 21.22 -2.46 6.37
C LYS A 302 20.70 -2.70 7.79
N TYR A 303 19.44 -2.36 8.07
CA TYR A 303 18.82 -2.55 9.39
C TYR A 303 18.81 -4.03 9.82
N PHE A 304 18.55 -4.94 8.88
CA PHE A 304 18.53 -6.38 9.15
C PHE A 304 19.88 -7.10 8.95
N ASP A 305 20.94 -6.37 8.62
CA ASP A 305 22.24 -6.95 8.23
C ASP A 305 22.11 -7.97 7.07
N ILE A 306 21.30 -7.62 6.07
CA ILE A 306 21.06 -8.41 4.86
C ILE A 306 21.77 -7.75 3.68
N SER A 307 22.57 -8.52 2.95
CA SER A 307 23.19 -8.07 1.69
C SER A 307 22.12 -7.80 0.64
N LEU A 308 22.30 -6.76 -0.19
CA LEU A 308 21.43 -6.53 -1.35
C LEU A 308 21.42 -7.73 -2.32
N ASN A 309 22.49 -8.54 -2.35
CA ASN A 309 22.53 -9.76 -3.15
C ASN A 309 21.59 -10.88 -2.63
N ASP A 310 21.21 -10.81 -1.35
CA ASP A 310 20.26 -11.72 -0.71
C ASP A 310 18.83 -11.13 -0.69
N ALA A 311 18.60 -10.00 -1.37
CA ALA A 311 17.29 -9.36 -1.49
C ALA A 311 16.60 -9.71 -2.82
N LEU A 312 15.29 -9.87 -2.74
CA LEU A 312 14.39 -10.01 -3.89
C LEU A 312 13.48 -8.78 -4.00
N ALA A 313 13.36 -8.20 -5.19
CA ALA A 313 12.41 -7.12 -5.48
C ALA A 313 11.45 -7.51 -6.61
N ILE A 314 10.16 -7.16 -6.47
CA ILE A 314 9.11 -7.38 -7.47
C ILE A 314 8.40 -6.05 -7.72
N GLY A 315 8.23 -5.65 -8.97
CA GLY A 315 7.57 -4.40 -9.33
C GLY A 315 7.06 -4.36 -10.77
N ASP A 316 6.32 -3.30 -11.10
CA ASP A 316 5.73 -3.09 -12.42
C ASP A 316 5.93 -1.65 -12.95
N GLY A 317 6.07 -0.66 -12.06
CA GLY A 317 6.10 0.75 -12.41
C GLY A 317 7.49 1.35 -12.58
N ASP A 318 7.54 2.59 -13.10
CA ASP A 318 8.77 3.36 -13.24
C ASP A 318 9.45 3.63 -11.89
N ASN A 319 8.66 3.78 -10.82
CA ASN A 319 9.13 3.96 -9.45
C ASN A 319 9.73 2.69 -8.81
N ASP A 320 9.74 1.56 -9.52
CA ASP A 320 10.38 0.31 -9.11
C ASP A 320 11.76 0.12 -9.75
N ILE A 321 12.07 0.86 -10.82
CA ILE A 321 13.26 0.64 -11.66
C ILE A 321 14.54 0.61 -10.83
N GLU A 322 14.75 1.57 -9.93
CA GLU A 322 15.96 1.63 -9.12
C GLU A 322 16.08 0.42 -8.17
N MET A 323 14.96 -0.05 -7.60
CA MET A 323 15.02 -1.21 -6.71
C MET A 323 15.23 -2.50 -7.48
N LEU A 324 14.65 -2.62 -8.67
CA LEU A 324 14.84 -3.77 -9.55
C LEU A 324 16.28 -3.87 -10.07
N GLN A 325 16.93 -2.74 -10.35
CA GLN A 325 18.34 -2.73 -10.74
C GLN A 325 19.28 -3.02 -9.56
N GLY A 326 18.88 -2.63 -8.35
CA GLY A 326 19.76 -2.56 -7.18
C GLY A 326 19.89 -3.82 -6.33
N VAL A 327 19.07 -4.86 -6.56
CA VAL A 327 19.05 -6.09 -5.74
C VAL A 327 19.59 -7.34 -6.45
N GLY A 328 19.87 -8.37 -5.65
CA GLY A 328 20.39 -9.66 -6.08
C GLY A 328 19.44 -10.43 -6.98
N THR A 329 18.14 -10.37 -6.69
CA THR A 329 17.10 -11.00 -7.49
C THR A 329 16.00 -9.98 -7.77
N SER A 330 15.72 -9.69 -9.03
CA SER A 330 14.68 -8.71 -9.38
C SER A 330 13.77 -9.21 -10.47
N ILE A 331 12.49 -8.93 -10.30
CA ILE A 331 11.42 -9.51 -11.10
C ILE A 331 10.48 -8.37 -11.51
N ALA A 332 10.29 -8.19 -12.80
CA ALA A 332 9.19 -7.37 -13.32
C ALA A 332 8.00 -8.29 -13.64
N VAL A 333 6.77 -7.85 -13.36
CA VAL A 333 5.56 -8.61 -13.73
C VAL A 333 5.21 -8.46 -15.21
N GLN A 334 4.40 -9.37 -15.75
CA GLN A 334 4.10 -9.39 -17.19
C GLN A 334 3.31 -8.17 -17.66
N ASN A 335 2.51 -7.52 -16.81
CA ASN A 335 1.81 -6.27 -17.14
C ASN A 335 2.73 -5.03 -17.13
N ALA A 336 3.97 -5.15 -16.63
CA ALA A 336 4.90 -4.02 -16.55
C ALA A 336 5.30 -3.49 -17.94
N PRO A 337 5.54 -2.17 -18.08
CA PRO A 337 6.12 -1.57 -19.29
C PRO A 337 7.47 -2.18 -19.66
N SER A 338 7.86 -2.01 -20.93
CA SER A 338 9.11 -2.59 -21.45
C SER A 338 10.35 -2.09 -20.70
N GLU A 339 10.39 -0.80 -20.33
CA GLU A 339 11.52 -0.22 -19.60
C GLU A 339 11.67 -0.82 -18.20
N THR A 340 10.57 -1.00 -17.46
CA THR A 340 10.60 -1.69 -16.16
C THR A 340 11.08 -3.13 -16.31
N LYS A 341 10.59 -3.88 -17.31
CA LYS A 341 11.06 -5.26 -17.56
C LYS A 341 12.55 -5.34 -17.88
N LYS A 342 13.10 -4.37 -18.62
CA LYS A 342 14.54 -4.32 -18.91
C LYS A 342 15.39 -4.12 -17.65
N SER A 343 14.84 -3.42 -16.66
CA SER A 343 15.49 -3.11 -15.38
C SER A 343 15.60 -4.33 -14.43
N ALA A 344 14.68 -5.30 -14.56
CA ALA A 344 14.67 -6.53 -13.77
C ALA A 344 15.56 -7.64 -14.37
N LYS A 345 15.94 -8.64 -13.57
CA LYS A 345 16.68 -9.83 -14.03
C LYS A 345 15.77 -10.89 -14.65
N TYR A 346 14.52 -10.93 -14.18
CA TYR A 346 13.53 -11.91 -14.56
C TYR A 346 12.18 -11.26 -14.83
N VAL A 347 11.31 -11.98 -15.55
CA VAL A 347 9.93 -11.59 -15.78
C VAL A 347 9.01 -12.68 -15.21
N ALA A 348 8.08 -12.28 -14.33
CA ALA A 348 7.04 -13.13 -13.78
C ALA A 348 5.74 -13.02 -14.61
N PRO A 349 4.73 -13.87 -14.32
CA PRO A 349 3.36 -13.67 -14.82
C PRO A 349 2.77 -12.30 -14.47
N SER A 350 1.56 -12.02 -14.95
CA SER A 350 0.87 -10.77 -14.63
C SER A 350 0.51 -10.72 -13.15
N ASN A 351 0.29 -9.52 -12.62
CA ASN A 351 -0.37 -9.30 -11.33
C ASN A 351 -1.69 -10.08 -11.18
N ASN A 352 -2.46 -10.24 -12.27
CA ASN A 352 -3.69 -11.05 -12.31
C ASN A 352 -3.44 -12.57 -12.25
N ASP A 353 -2.21 -13.00 -12.47
CA ASP A 353 -1.77 -14.39 -12.51
C ASP A 353 -0.82 -14.72 -11.35
N ASP A 354 -1.08 -14.15 -10.17
CA ASP A 354 -0.38 -14.47 -8.92
C ASP A 354 1.15 -14.32 -8.98
N ALA A 355 1.63 -13.25 -9.62
CA ALA A 355 3.06 -13.03 -9.88
C ALA A 355 3.95 -13.18 -8.63
N VAL A 356 3.50 -12.69 -7.47
CA VAL A 356 4.24 -12.76 -6.21
C VAL A 356 4.34 -14.19 -5.70
N TYR A 357 3.27 -14.99 -5.80
CA TYR A 357 3.32 -16.42 -5.50
C TYR A 357 4.35 -17.14 -6.38
N HIS A 358 4.33 -16.91 -7.68
CA HIS A 358 5.28 -17.55 -8.61
C HIS A 358 6.73 -17.14 -8.29
N ALA A 359 6.98 -15.86 -7.96
CA ALA A 359 8.27 -15.35 -7.51
C ALA A 359 8.78 -16.11 -6.28
N LEU A 360 7.96 -16.18 -5.25
CA LEU A 360 8.33 -16.83 -3.99
C LEU A 360 8.51 -18.34 -4.14
N ARG A 361 7.63 -19.02 -4.90
CA ARG A 361 7.78 -20.45 -5.21
C ARG A 361 9.10 -20.74 -5.95
N THR A 362 9.59 -19.80 -6.75
CA THR A 362 10.81 -19.99 -7.56
C THR A 362 12.08 -19.69 -6.78
N PHE A 363 12.13 -18.56 -6.09
CA PHE A 363 13.37 -18.07 -5.47
C PHE A 363 13.46 -18.30 -3.96
N CYS A 364 12.34 -18.67 -3.31
CA CYS A 364 12.27 -18.86 -1.86
C CYS A 364 11.84 -20.29 -1.46
N GLY A 365 11.59 -21.16 -2.45
CA GLY A 365 11.23 -22.58 -2.26
C GLY A 365 9.91 -22.78 -1.51
N ILE A 366 8.92 -21.94 -1.76
CA ILE A 366 7.63 -21.86 -1.03
C ILE A 366 6.55 -22.74 -1.63
#